data_AF-A0A8S3HTZ7-F1
#
_entry.id   AF-A0A8S3HTZ7-F1
#
_cell.length_a   1.000
_cell.length_b   1.000
_cell.length_c   1.000
_cell.angle_alpha   90.00
_cell.angle_beta   90.00
_cell.angle_gamma   90.00
#
_symmetry.space_group_name_H-M   'P 1'
#
loop_
_entity.id
_entity.type
_entity.pdbx_description
1 polymer ?
#
loop_
_entity_poly.entity_id
_entity_poly.type
_entity_poly.pdbx_seq_one_letter_code
_entity_poly.pdbx_strand_id
1 'polypeptide(L)'
;MRTPKFICYNRELCDFISPTIEINGSYCNPYEDFNLGSIIDNWSDMINAIKNVFRPCSTDSKRKPLTTTLFQCPNSSKVISKHRLVDSHWDCANGSDEFFNASCFLQDKHRFRCGTSNKCISPTNIRDLKYDCDTGDDEQVWATGKTGKIFSFQILCDGVADNLIGQDNETDETNCNQWPCDNQYTHCDGIWNCWNGAD
;
A
#
# COMPACT_ATOMS: atom_id res chain seq x y z
N MET A 1 -15.49 0.54 22.00
CA MET A 1 -15.65 -0.15 20.71
C MET A 1 -15.78 -1.65 20.96
N ARG A 2 -16.65 -2.37 20.24
CA ARG A 2 -16.84 -3.82 20.45
C ARG A 2 -16.12 -4.58 19.34
N THR A 3 -15.06 -5.31 19.67
CA THR A 3 -14.36 -6.14 18.70
C THR A 3 -15.21 -7.37 18.30
N PRO A 4 -15.10 -7.84 17.05
CA PRO A 4 -15.75 -9.06 16.62
C PRO A 4 -15.15 -10.26 17.36
N LYS A 5 -15.94 -11.32 17.55
CA LYS A 5 -15.45 -12.56 18.19
C LYS A 5 -14.65 -13.45 17.23
N PHE A 6 -15.07 -13.47 15.97
CA PHE A 6 -14.50 -14.29 14.92
C PHE A 6 -14.35 -13.46 13.65
N ILE A 7 -13.31 -13.75 12.89
CA ILE A 7 -13.14 -13.25 11.53
C ILE A 7 -13.21 -14.45 10.59
N CYS A 8 -14.11 -14.37 9.60
CA CYS A 8 -14.39 -15.45 8.66
C CYS A 8 -13.91 -15.08 7.26
N TYR A 9 -13.39 -16.06 6.53
CA TYR A 9 -12.76 -15.90 5.22
C TYR A 9 -12.91 -17.16 4.35
N ASN A 10 -12.60 -17.02 3.06
CA ASN A 10 -12.55 -18.14 2.13
C ASN A 10 -11.15 -18.77 2.14
N ARG A 11 -11.05 -20.01 2.62
CA ARG A 11 -9.80 -20.78 2.69
C ARG A 11 -9.13 -20.99 1.33
N GLU A 12 -9.90 -21.11 0.24
CA GLU A 12 -9.33 -21.28 -1.10
C GLU A 12 -8.59 -20.04 -1.59
N LEU A 13 -8.96 -18.86 -1.06
CA LEU A 13 -8.32 -17.59 -1.37
C LEU A 13 -7.19 -17.26 -0.40
N CYS A 14 -7.29 -17.72 0.85
CA CYS A 14 -6.33 -17.45 1.93
C CYS A 14 -5.67 -18.77 2.40
N ASP A 15 -4.99 -19.47 1.49
CA ASP A 15 -4.41 -20.79 1.73
C ASP A 15 -3.31 -20.82 2.82
N PHE A 16 -2.72 -19.66 3.12
CA PHE A 16 -1.71 -19.47 4.16
C PHE A 16 -2.28 -19.36 5.58
N ILE A 17 -3.59 -19.10 5.74
CA ILE A 17 -4.23 -19.00 7.05
C ILE A 17 -4.82 -20.37 7.40
N SER A 18 -4.40 -20.94 8.53
CA SER A 18 -4.94 -22.20 9.03
C SER A 18 -6.25 -21.95 9.79
N PRO A 19 -7.39 -22.52 9.33
CA PRO A 19 -8.67 -22.26 9.95
C PRO A 19 -8.86 -23.03 11.24
N THR A 20 -9.42 -22.37 12.26
CA THR A 20 -9.70 -22.99 13.56
C THR A 20 -11.10 -23.60 13.61
N ILE A 21 -12.09 -22.92 13.02
CA ILE A 21 -13.50 -23.36 13.03
C ILE A 21 -14.16 -23.14 11.67
N GLU A 22 -15.27 -23.84 11.43
CA GLU A 22 -16.16 -23.62 10.29
C GLU A 22 -17.52 -23.12 10.80
N ILE A 23 -17.96 -21.95 10.33
CA ILE A 23 -19.27 -21.36 10.64
C ILE A 23 -19.99 -21.11 9.32
N ASN A 24 -21.15 -21.73 9.12
CA ASN A 24 -22.03 -21.51 7.96
C ASN A 24 -21.31 -21.66 6.60
N GLY A 25 -20.40 -22.64 6.49
CA GLY A 25 -19.62 -22.87 5.27
C GLY A 25 -18.50 -21.84 5.00
N SER A 26 -18.24 -20.94 5.96
CA SER A 26 -17.06 -20.07 5.98
C SER A 26 -16.07 -20.56 7.03
N TYR A 27 -14.78 -20.43 6.73
CA TYR A 27 -13.72 -20.76 7.68
C TYR A 27 -13.40 -19.53 8.53
N CYS A 28 -13.25 -19.70 9.84
CA CYS A 28 -13.07 -18.58 10.75
C CYS A 28 -12.01 -18.89 11.82
N ASN A 29 -11.35 -17.83 12.29
CA ASN A 29 -10.49 -17.88 13.46
C ASN A 29 -10.99 -16.85 14.50
N PRO A 30 -10.78 -17.12 15.81
CA PRO A 30 -10.89 -16.10 16.85
C PRO A 30 -10.17 -14.81 16.47
N TYR A 31 -10.78 -13.66 16.79
CA TYR A 31 -10.18 -12.35 16.53
C TYR A 31 -8.78 -12.21 17.15
N GLU A 32 -8.58 -12.81 18.32
CA GLU A 32 -7.32 -12.77 19.07
C GLU A 32 -6.16 -13.49 18.36
N ASP A 33 -6.45 -14.44 17.47
CA ASP A 33 -5.42 -15.21 16.75
C ASP A 33 -4.68 -14.36 15.70
N PHE A 34 -5.28 -13.25 15.25
CA PHE A 34 -4.73 -12.43 14.16
C PHE A 34 -3.72 -11.39 14.64
N ASN A 35 -3.52 -11.25 15.95
CA ASN A 35 -2.54 -10.33 16.56
C ASN A 35 -2.48 -8.95 15.86
N LEU A 36 -3.63 -8.30 15.71
CA LEU A 36 -3.84 -7.10 14.88
C LEU A 36 -3.16 -5.81 15.39
N GLY A 37 -2.22 -5.92 16.33
CA GLY A 37 -1.51 -4.79 16.94
C GLY A 37 -2.21 -4.21 18.17
N SER A 38 -1.45 -3.43 18.94
CA SER A 38 -1.79 -3.01 20.31
C SER A 38 -2.71 -1.79 20.39
N ILE A 39 -2.91 -1.05 19.30
CA ILE A 39 -3.65 0.21 19.28
C ILE A 39 -4.69 0.14 18.17
N ILE A 40 -5.91 -0.23 18.55
CA ILE A 40 -7.08 -0.18 17.68
C ILE A 40 -8.09 0.69 18.44
N ASP A 41 -8.06 1.98 18.16
CA ASP A 41 -8.85 2.97 18.90
C ASP A 41 -10.22 3.19 18.25
N ASN A 42 -10.32 2.94 16.94
CA ASN A 42 -11.54 3.12 16.17
C ASN A 42 -11.80 2.00 15.13
N TRP A 43 -12.97 2.06 14.49
CA TRP A 43 -13.40 1.05 13.52
C TRP A 43 -12.55 1.07 12.23
N SER A 44 -12.07 2.24 11.82
CA SER A 44 -11.19 2.38 10.65
C SER A 44 -9.84 1.69 10.88
N ASP A 45 -9.23 1.87 12.05
CA ASP A 45 -7.98 1.20 12.42
C ASP A 45 -8.14 -0.32 12.37
N MET A 46 -9.25 -0.83 12.92
CA MET A 46 -9.54 -2.26 12.92
C MET A 46 -9.73 -2.80 11.49
N ILE A 47 -10.48 -2.08 10.66
CA ILE A 47 -10.71 -2.48 9.28
C ILE A 47 -9.39 -2.46 8.49
N ASN A 48 -8.54 -1.46 8.71
CA ASN A 48 -7.22 -1.38 8.08
C ASN A 48 -6.30 -2.51 8.53
N ALA A 49 -6.27 -2.83 9.83
CA ALA A 49 -5.50 -3.96 10.35
C ALA A 49 -5.98 -5.30 9.76
N ILE A 50 -7.29 -5.52 9.68
CA ILE A 50 -7.86 -6.70 9.05
C ILE A 50 -7.51 -6.73 7.56
N LYS A 51 -7.68 -5.62 6.82
CA LYS A 51 -7.30 -5.53 5.40
C LYS A 51 -5.84 -5.93 5.19
N ASN A 52 -4.92 -5.50 6.06
CA ASN A 52 -3.51 -5.86 5.98
C ASN A 52 -3.27 -7.36 6.18
N VAL A 53 -3.97 -8.00 7.12
CA VAL A 53 -3.89 -9.47 7.33
C VAL A 53 -4.38 -10.26 6.12
N PHE A 54 -5.45 -9.81 5.48
CA PHE A 54 -6.05 -10.50 4.33
C PHE A 54 -5.50 -10.02 2.98
N ARG A 55 -4.62 -9.01 2.97
CA ARG A 55 -3.95 -8.52 1.76
C ARG A 55 -3.25 -9.64 1.00
N PRO A 56 -2.59 -10.62 1.63
CA PRO A 56 -1.98 -11.74 0.92
C PRO A 56 -2.96 -12.76 0.33
N CYS A 57 -4.26 -12.65 0.58
CA CYS A 57 -5.23 -13.54 -0.04
C CYS A 57 -5.35 -13.28 -1.54
N SER A 58 -5.70 -14.32 -2.28
CA SER A 58 -5.98 -14.25 -3.71
C SER A 58 -7.32 -13.56 -3.97
N THR A 59 -7.39 -12.73 -5.01
CA THR A 59 -8.65 -12.15 -5.48
C THR A 59 -9.34 -13.00 -6.54
N ASP A 60 -8.63 -13.98 -7.14
CA ASP A 60 -9.13 -14.83 -8.22
C ASP A 60 -8.38 -16.18 -8.22
N SER A 61 -9.10 -17.30 -8.02
CA SER A 61 -8.52 -18.65 -7.85
C SER A 61 -7.98 -19.28 -9.17
N LYS A 62 -8.16 -18.62 -10.33
CA LYS A 62 -8.04 -19.30 -11.65
C LYS A 62 -7.19 -18.62 -12.73
N ARG A 63 -6.42 -17.57 -12.43
CA ARG A 63 -5.61 -16.92 -13.48
C ARG A 63 -4.24 -17.57 -13.61
N LYS A 64 -4.06 -18.35 -14.68
CA LYS A 64 -2.73 -18.72 -15.20
C LYS A 64 -2.01 -17.43 -15.62
N PRO A 65 -0.75 -17.18 -15.19
CA PRO A 65 -0.02 -15.98 -15.60
C PRO A 65 0.33 -16.12 -17.08
N LEU A 66 -0.36 -15.38 -17.95
CA LEU A 66 -0.09 -15.37 -19.40
C LEU A 66 0.71 -14.14 -19.84
N THR A 67 1.13 -13.27 -18.92
CA THR A 67 1.77 -11.98 -19.26
C THR A 67 3.04 -11.74 -18.46
N THR A 68 3.98 -11.01 -19.07
CA THR A 68 5.26 -10.59 -18.50
C THR A 68 5.13 -9.54 -17.39
N THR A 69 3.92 -9.00 -17.16
CA THR A 69 3.63 -7.95 -16.18
C THR A 69 3.19 -8.50 -14.82
N LEU A 70 3.00 -9.82 -14.70
CA LEU A 70 2.56 -10.48 -13.49
C LEU A 70 3.74 -11.16 -12.77
N PHE A 71 3.63 -11.26 -11.44
CA PHE A 71 4.53 -11.98 -10.55
C PHE A 71 3.74 -13.04 -9.78
N GLN A 72 4.22 -14.28 -9.78
CA GLN A 72 3.61 -15.36 -9.01
C GLN A 72 4.29 -15.45 -7.64
N CYS A 73 3.49 -15.40 -6.57
CA CYS A 73 3.99 -15.59 -5.22
C CYS A 73 4.58 -17.00 -5.05
N PRO A 74 5.80 -17.16 -4.49
CA PRO A 74 6.38 -18.45 -4.22
C PRO A 74 5.48 -19.28 -3.29
N ASN A 75 5.34 -20.57 -3.60
CA ASN A 75 4.52 -21.53 -2.84
C ASN A 75 3.02 -21.15 -2.70
N SER A 76 2.51 -20.26 -3.53
CA SER A 76 1.10 -19.89 -3.57
C SER A 76 0.57 -19.87 -5.00
N SER A 77 -0.75 -20.02 -5.13
CA SER A 77 -1.47 -19.80 -6.38
C SER A 77 -1.69 -18.32 -6.69
N LYS A 78 -1.38 -17.43 -5.74
CA LYS A 78 -1.54 -15.98 -5.89
C LYS A 78 -0.61 -15.40 -6.95
N VAL A 79 -1.18 -14.53 -7.77
CA VAL A 79 -0.48 -13.76 -8.79
C VAL A 79 -0.79 -12.29 -8.59
N ILE A 80 0.24 -11.45 -8.61
CA ILE A 80 0.15 -10.00 -8.40
C ILE A 80 0.74 -9.25 -9.60
N SER A 81 0.42 -7.98 -9.72
CA SER A 81 1.08 -7.08 -10.67
C SER A 81 2.53 -6.84 -10.25
N LYS A 82 3.47 -6.78 -11.19
CA LYS A 82 4.87 -6.38 -10.91
C LYS A 82 5.01 -4.97 -10.34
N HIS A 83 3.98 -4.12 -10.46
CA HIS A 83 3.96 -2.82 -9.79
C HIS A 83 3.86 -2.95 -8.26
N ARG A 84 3.29 -4.05 -7.75
CA ARG A 84 3.18 -4.38 -6.31
C ARG A 84 4.46 -4.99 -5.71
N LEU A 85 5.56 -5.03 -6.47
CA LEU A 85 6.83 -5.52 -5.94
C LEU A 85 7.58 -4.38 -5.25
N VAL A 86 7.98 -4.56 -4.00
CA VAL A 86 8.73 -3.55 -3.24
C VAL A 86 7.92 -2.26 -3.13
N ASP A 87 6.64 -2.41 -2.76
CA ASP A 87 5.67 -1.32 -2.56
C ASP A 87 5.33 -1.09 -1.07
N SER A 88 6.16 -1.62 -0.18
CA SER A 88 6.01 -1.58 1.28
C SER A 88 4.83 -2.37 1.84
N HIS A 89 4.21 -3.22 1.03
CA HIS A 89 3.09 -4.04 1.46
C HIS A 89 3.27 -5.52 1.17
N TRP A 90 2.82 -6.38 2.09
CA TRP A 90 2.92 -7.82 1.92
C TRP A 90 1.70 -8.32 1.15
N ASP A 91 1.81 -8.36 -0.17
CA ASP A 91 0.86 -8.96 -1.07
C ASP A 91 1.08 -10.48 -1.23
N CYS A 92 2.29 -11.00 -0.99
CA CYS A 92 2.51 -12.44 -0.85
C CYS A 92 2.50 -12.88 0.63
N ALA A 93 1.98 -14.07 0.91
CA ALA A 93 1.85 -14.57 2.28
C ALA A 93 3.19 -14.71 3.03
N ASN A 94 4.27 -14.90 2.28
CA ASN A 94 5.64 -14.97 2.80
C ASN A 94 6.40 -13.63 2.72
N GLY A 95 5.76 -12.55 2.24
CA GLY A 95 6.35 -11.23 2.04
C GLY A 95 7.43 -11.18 0.94
N SER A 96 7.56 -12.21 0.09
CA SER A 96 8.65 -12.30 -0.90
C SER A 96 8.61 -11.23 -2.00
N ASP A 97 7.45 -10.65 -2.23
CA ASP A 97 7.23 -9.50 -3.09
C ASP A 97 8.01 -8.26 -2.64
N GLU A 98 8.22 -8.10 -1.33
CA GLU A 98 8.94 -6.96 -0.75
C GLU A 98 10.47 -7.14 -0.71
N PHE A 99 10.94 -8.36 -0.96
CA PHE A 99 12.37 -8.69 -0.99
C PHE A 99 12.86 -9.03 -2.41
N PHE A 100 12.21 -8.45 -3.43
CA PHE A 100 12.53 -8.74 -4.82
C PHE A 100 13.85 -8.08 -5.26
N ASN A 101 14.95 -8.86 -5.26
CA ASN A 101 16.31 -8.40 -5.58
C ASN A 101 16.47 -7.76 -6.97
N ALA A 102 15.64 -8.15 -7.94
CA ALA A 102 15.71 -7.63 -9.31
C ALA A 102 14.75 -6.45 -9.55
N SER A 103 14.37 -5.74 -8.49
CA SER A 103 13.38 -4.65 -8.54
C SER A 103 13.77 -3.52 -9.50
N CYS A 104 15.07 -3.22 -9.64
CA CYS A 104 15.56 -2.25 -10.62
C CYS A 104 15.53 -2.71 -12.08
N PHE A 105 15.35 -4.01 -12.33
CA PHE A 105 15.26 -4.58 -13.68
C PHE A 105 13.81 -4.76 -14.14
N LEU A 106 12.84 -4.43 -13.28
CA LEU A 106 11.46 -4.24 -13.71
C LEU A 106 11.49 -3.05 -14.70
N GLN A 107 11.02 -3.25 -15.93
CA GLN A 107 11.00 -2.24 -17.00
C GLN A 107 9.94 -1.15 -16.71
N ASP A 108 9.95 -0.63 -15.49
CA ASP A 108 9.07 0.42 -14.98
C ASP A 108 9.93 1.65 -14.74
N LYS A 109 9.77 2.63 -15.65
CA LYS A 109 10.52 3.88 -15.65
C LYS A 109 10.22 4.78 -14.44
N HIS A 110 9.16 4.49 -13.68
CA HIS A 110 8.73 5.33 -12.57
C HIS A 110 9.35 4.92 -11.24
N ARG A 111 9.97 3.75 -11.15
CA ARG A 111 10.59 3.27 -9.90
C ARG A 111 11.78 4.13 -9.48
N PHE A 112 11.89 4.37 -8.18
CA PHE A 112 13.00 5.12 -7.59
C PHE A 112 14.12 4.17 -7.18
N ARG A 113 15.35 4.50 -7.57
CA ARG A 113 16.54 3.71 -7.22
C ARG A 113 17.18 4.30 -5.97
N CYS A 114 17.33 3.48 -4.93
CA CYS A 114 18.08 3.85 -3.74
C CYS A 114 19.54 4.17 -4.09
N GLY A 115 20.15 5.16 -3.44
CA GLY A 115 21.48 5.64 -3.82
C GLY A 115 22.59 4.63 -3.54
N THR A 116 22.48 3.88 -2.45
CA THR A 116 23.53 2.98 -1.96
C THR A 116 23.26 1.50 -2.23
N SER A 117 22.01 1.11 -2.51
CA SER A 117 21.63 -0.27 -2.78
C SER A 117 21.09 -0.47 -4.19
N ASN A 118 21.19 -1.70 -4.70
CA ASN A 118 20.53 -2.11 -5.95
C ASN A 118 19.04 -2.41 -5.72
N LYS A 119 18.38 -1.59 -4.90
CA LYS A 119 16.96 -1.67 -4.58
C LYS A 119 16.24 -0.55 -5.34
N CYS A 120 15.17 -0.90 -6.02
CA CYS A 120 14.27 0.08 -6.62
C CYS A 120 12.87 -0.05 -6.05
N ILE A 121 12.37 1.01 -5.45
CA ILE A 121 11.10 1.05 -4.73
C ILE A 121 9.98 1.60 -5.60
N SER A 122 8.74 1.33 -5.19
CA SER A 122 7.55 1.93 -5.79
C SER A 122 7.58 3.46 -5.69
N PRO A 123 7.03 4.21 -6.67
CA PRO A 123 6.82 5.65 -6.54
C PRO A 123 6.04 6.05 -5.30
N THR A 124 5.17 5.15 -4.81
CA THR A 124 4.35 5.39 -3.61
C THR A 124 5.15 5.53 -2.33
N ASN A 125 6.37 4.98 -2.32
CA ASN A 125 7.26 4.89 -1.17
C ASN A 125 8.30 6.01 -1.15
N ILE A 126 8.06 7.07 -1.91
CA ILE A 126 8.94 8.23 -1.96
C ILE A 126 8.26 9.32 -1.15
N ARG A 127 8.90 9.75 -0.06
CA ARG A 127 8.39 10.78 0.86
C ARG A 127 7.10 10.39 1.53
N ASP A 128 6.97 9.11 1.87
CA ASP A 128 5.84 8.57 2.62
C ASP A 128 6.07 8.62 4.15
N LEU A 129 7.11 9.36 4.58
CA LEU A 129 7.57 9.51 5.96
C LEU A 129 8.20 8.23 6.55
N LYS A 130 8.51 7.24 5.70
CA LYS A 130 9.14 5.99 6.09
C LYS A 130 10.41 5.77 5.30
N TYR A 131 11.47 5.36 5.98
CA TYR A 131 12.72 4.98 5.31
C TYR A 131 12.58 3.59 4.69
N ASP A 132 12.27 3.54 3.40
CA ASP A 132 12.25 2.32 2.60
C ASP A 132 13.59 2.07 1.89
N CYS A 133 14.41 3.09 1.68
CA CYS A 133 15.83 2.93 1.34
C CYS A 133 16.72 2.82 2.59
N ASP A 134 17.85 2.09 2.46
CA ASP A 134 18.78 1.84 3.57
C ASP A 134 19.37 3.13 4.18
N THR A 135 19.55 4.16 3.35
CA THR A 135 20.08 5.48 3.74
C THR A 135 18.99 6.56 3.87
N GLY A 136 17.71 6.19 3.70
CA GLY A 136 16.59 7.13 3.75
C GLY A 136 16.59 8.16 2.61
N ASP A 137 17.29 7.89 1.49
CA ASP A 137 17.40 8.82 0.36
C ASP A 137 16.05 9.10 -0.32
N ASP A 138 15.12 8.16 -0.21
CA ASP A 138 13.71 8.26 -0.61
C ASP A 138 12.96 9.35 0.15
N GLU A 139 13.32 9.57 1.41
CA GLU A 139 12.74 10.60 2.27
C GLU A 139 13.55 11.91 2.25
N GLN A 140 14.78 11.87 1.75
CA GLN A 140 15.63 13.05 1.68
C GLN A 140 15.14 14.00 0.59
N VAL A 141 14.68 15.18 1.02
CA VAL A 141 14.60 16.35 0.16
C VAL A 141 16.05 16.74 -0.14
N TRP A 142 16.57 16.40 -1.34
CA TRP A 142 17.84 16.98 -1.78
C TRP A 142 17.76 18.49 -1.60
N ALA A 143 18.52 19.01 -0.64
CA ALA A 143 18.65 20.42 -0.33
C ALA A 143 19.43 21.11 -1.46
N THR A 144 18.89 21.11 -2.68
CA THR A 144 19.33 22.02 -3.74
C THR A 144 18.78 23.41 -3.43
N GLY A 145 19.27 24.05 -2.37
CA GLY A 145 19.28 25.51 -2.18
C GLY A 145 18.00 26.30 -2.47
N LYS A 146 16.83 25.65 -2.45
CA LYS A 146 15.51 26.25 -2.55
C LYS A 146 14.73 25.67 -1.40
N THR A 147 14.36 26.53 -0.47
CA THR A 147 13.33 26.33 0.54
C THR A 147 11.96 26.19 -0.15
N GLY A 148 11.84 25.24 -1.08
CA GLY A 148 10.59 24.84 -1.70
C GLY A 148 10.26 23.47 -1.13
N LYS A 149 9.32 23.43 -0.19
CA LYS A 149 8.58 22.20 0.13
C LYS A 149 8.13 21.59 -1.19
N ILE A 150 8.57 20.37 -1.48
CA ILE A 150 8.18 19.68 -2.71
C ILE A 150 6.93 18.87 -2.38
N PHE A 151 5.81 19.26 -2.97
CA PHE A 151 4.50 18.61 -2.83
C PHE A 151 4.58 17.16 -3.33
N SER A 152 4.09 16.21 -2.53
CA SER A 152 3.75 14.88 -3.06
C SER A 152 2.37 14.97 -3.71
N PHE A 153 2.19 14.34 -4.86
CA PHE A 153 0.89 14.29 -5.53
C PHE A 153 -0.15 13.49 -4.75
N GLN A 154 0.27 12.70 -3.76
CA GLN A 154 -0.57 11.89 -2.88
C GLN A 154 -1.34 12.72 -1.84
N ILE A 155 -0.78 13.88 -1.45
CA ILE A 155 -1.32 14.76 -0.40
C ILE A 155 -1.72 16.13 -0.99
N LEU A 156 -1.85 16.21 -2.31
CA LEU A 156 -2.28 17.43 -2.98
C LEU A 156 -3.79 17.40 -3.08
N CYS A 157 -4.47 18.43 -2.58
CA CYS A 157 -5.93 18.53 -2.63
C CYS A 157 -6.65 17.43 -1.84
N ASP A 158 -6.09 17.05 -0.69
CA ASP A 158 -6.62 16.00 0.20
C ASP A 158 -7.59 16.55 1.28
N GLY A 159 -7.83 17.86 1.26
CA GLY A 159 -8.67 18.57 2.23
C GLY A 159 -7.93 18.99 3.50
N VAL A 160 -6.63 18.72 3.61
CA VAL A 160 -5.75 19.15 4.71
C VAL A 160 -4.74 20.16 4.16
N ALA A 161 -4.73 21.37 4.73
CA ALA A 161 -3.73 22.38 4.35
C ALA A 161 -2.38 22.04 4.99
N ASP A 162 -1.57 21.25 4.30
CA ASP A 162 -0.24 20.84 4.77
C ASP A 162 0.81 21.93 4.56
N ASN A 163 0.63 22.79 3.54
CA ASN A 163 1.63 23.77 3.15
C ASN A 163 1.03 25.08 2.65
N LEU A 164 1.75 26.18 2.93
CA LEU A 164 1.55 27.47 2.27
C LEU A 164 2.47 27.55 1.05
N ILE A 165 1.90 27.60 -0.16
CA ILE A 165 2.60 27.78 -1.42
C ILE A 165 2.85 29.27 -1.66
N GLY A 166 3.90 29.81 -1.05
CA GLY A 166 4.42 31.15 -1.40
C GLY A 166 3.54 32.35 -1.02
N GLN A 167 3.91 33.52 -1.56
CA GLN A 167 3.61 34.88 -1.06
C GLN A 167 2.12 35.29 -1.03
N ASP A 168 1.21 34.49 -1.59
CA ASP A 168 -0.19 34.86 -1.84
C ASP A 168 -1.22 34.10 -1.00
N ASN A 169 -0.80 33.52 0.14
CA ASN A 169 -1.71 32.81 1.07
C ASN A 169 -2.40 31.57 0.45
N GLU A 170 -1.90 31.08 -0.70
CA GLU A 170 -2.35 29.84 -1.34
C GLU A 170 -1.73 28.63 -0.63
N THR A 171 -2.46 27.52 -0.65
CA THR A 171 -2.05 26.22 -0.10
C THR A 171 -2.11 25.16 -1.19
N ASP A 172 -1.65 23.94 -0.88
CA ASP A 172 -1.92 22.72 -1.66
C ASP A 172 -3.41 22.49 -1.94
N GLU A 173 -4.28 23.10 -1.13
CA GLU A 173 -5.75 23.06 -1.25
C GLU A 173 -6.33 24.16 -2.15
N THR A 174 -5.49 24.91 -2.86
CA THR A 174 -5.94 25.99 -3.76
C THR A 174 -6.07 25.47 -5.20
N ASN A 175 -7.14 25.85 -5.90
CA ASN A 175 -7.41 25.47 -7.30
C ASN A 175 -7.54 23.95 -7.58
N CYS A 176 -7.99 23.17 -6.59
CA CYS A 176 -8.22 21.72 -6.68
C CYS A 176 -9.22 21.27 -7.75
N ASN A 177 -9.99 22.18 -8.35
CA ASN A 177 -10.85 21.87 -9.51
C ASN A 177 -10.07 21.29 -10.70
N GLN A 178 -8.75 21.52 -10.77
CA GLN A 178 -7.87 20.96 -11.80
C GLN A 178 -7.25 19.60 -11.42
N TRP A 179 -7.43 19.18 -10.16
CA TRP A 179 -6.85 17.99 -9.56
C TRP A 179 -7.96 17.14 -8.95
N PRO A 180 -8.65 16.32 -9.75
CA PRO A 180 -9.67 15.41 -9.22
C PRO A 180 -9.04 14.46 -8.19
N CYS A 181 -9.79 14.18 -7.12
CA CYS A 181 -9.34 13.34 -6.01
C CYS A 181 -8.96 11.91 -6.46
N ASP A 182 -9.57 11.41 -7.54
CA ASP A 182 -9.17 10.17 -8.24
C ASP A 182 -8.38 10.55 -9.50
N ASN A 183 -7.07 10.32 -9.47
CA ASN A 183 -6.16 10.58 -10.58
C ASN A 183 -5.03 9.55 -10.60
N GLN A 184 -4.15 9.60 -11.60
CA GLN A 184 -3.08 8.61 -11.76
C GLN A 184 -2.10 8.48 -10.57
N TYR A 185 -2.09 9.44 -9.64
CA TYR A 185 -1.24 9.45 -8.44
C TYR A 185 -1.99 9.03 -7.17
N THR A 186 -3.31 9.22 -7.12
CA THR A 186 -4.16 8.91 -5.96
C THR A 186 -5.00 7.66 -6.15
N HIS A 187 -5.17 7.18 -7.40
CA HIS A 187 -5.97 6.01 -7.71
C HIS A 187 -5.39 4.75 -7.07
N CYS A 188 -6.13 4.17 -6.13
CA CYS A 188 -5.86 2.93 -5.41
C CYS A 188 -4.49 2.94 -4.71
N ASP A 189 -4.06 4.12 -4.25
CA ASP A 189 -2.81 4.33 -3.52
C ASP A 189 -2.92 3.97 -2.03
N GLY A 190 -4.14 3.79 -1.53
CA GLY A 190 -4.43 3.40 -0.15
C GLY A 190 -4.59 4.57 0.82
N ILE A 191 -4.54 5.81 0.32
CA ILE A 191 -4.85 7.04 1.04
C ILE A 191 -6.30 7.42 0.72
N TRP A 192 -7.03 7.96 1.70
CA TRP A 192 -8.43 8.35 1.50
C TRP A 192 -8.51 9.82 1.08
N ASN A 193 -8.47 10.06 -0.22
CA ASN A 193 -8.57 11.37 -0.86
C ASN A 193 -10.00 11.66 -1.34
N CYS A 194 -10.73 10.67 -1.88
CA CYS A 194 -12.11 10.88 -2.30
C CYS A 194 -13.11 10.55 -1.19
N TRP A 195 -14.00 11.50 -0.86
CA TRP A 195 -15.07 11.31 0.14
C TRP A 195 -16.00 10.11 -0.13
N ASN A 196 -16.14 9.71 -1.39
CA ASN A 196 -16.92 8.55 -1.81
C ASN A 196 -16.07 7.27 -1.99
N GLY A 197 -14.77 7.31 -1.72
CA GLY A 197 -13.83 6.20 -1.90
C GLY A 197 -13.69 5.76 -3.36
N ALA A 198 -13.75 6.71 -4.29
CA ALA A 198 -13.58 6.46 -5.72
C ALA A 198 -12.12 6.36 -6.16
N ASP A 199 -11.22 6.92 -5.35
CA ASP A 199 -9.78 6.77 -5.49
C ASP A 199 -9.34 5.32 -5.22
#